data_AF-A0A9D6JTI3-F1
#
_entry.id   AF-A0A9D6JTI3-F1
#
_cell.length_a   1.000
_cell.length_b   1.000
_cell.length_c   1.000
_cell.angle_alpha   90.00
_cell.angle_beta   90.00
_cell.angle_gamma   90.00
#
_symmetry.space_group_name_H-M   'P 1'
#
loop_
_entity.id
_entity.type
_entity.pdbx_description
1 polymer ?
#
loop_
_entity_poly.entity_id
_entity_poly.type
_entity_poly.pdbx_seq_one_letter_code
_entity_poly.pdbx_strand_id
1 'polypeptide(L)'
;MNIRFSYLYCDAGNFKNFGEVVFANPNNLPLEELSAKVKQALLDGMFFDAYAVGVPELFFDDYRGKSSRLTMCKKQQNKFQTVLA
;
A
#
# COMPACT_ATOMS: atom_id res chain seq x y z
N MET A 1 -3.80 -16.35 -8.41
CA MET A 1 -3.84 -15.01 -9.04
C MET A 1 -2.95 -14.07 -8.25
N ASN A 2 -2.12 -13.28 -8.92
CA ASN A 2 -1.27 -12.29 -8.27
C ASN A 2 -1.86 -10.89 -8.45
N ILE A 3 -1.67 -10.06 -7.43
CA ILE A 3 -2.13 -8.68 -7.40
C ILE A 3 -0.92 -7.77 -7.28
N ARG A 4 -0.86 -6.79 -8.17
CA ARG A 4 0.02 -5.63 -8.07
C ARG A 4 -0.72 -4.51 -7.37
N PHE A 5 -0.12 -3.94 -6.35
CA PHE A 5 -0.61 -2.75 -5.68
C PHE A 5 0.44 -1.65 -5.75
N SER A 6 0.13 -0.59 -6.48
CA SER A 6 0.97 0.61 -6.55
C SER A 6 0.45 1.64 -5.56
N TYR A 7 1.33 2.27 -4.77
CA TYR A 7 0.95 3.28 -3.79
C TYR A 7 2.11 4.24 -3.46
N LEU A 8 1.76 5.35 -2.78
CA LEU A 8 2.73 6.34 -2.32
C LEU A 8 3.12 6.09 -0.86
N TYR A 9 4.40 5.79 -0.63
CA TYR A 9 5.00 5.77 0.69
C TYR A 9 5.33 7.19 1.14
N CYS A 10 4.91 7.53 2.36
CA CYS A 10 5.05 8.80 3.05
C CYS A 10 5.69 8.62 4.42
N ASP A 11 6.88 9.17 4.47
CA ASP A 11 7.68 9.56 5.60
C ASP A 11 7.19 10.40 6.79
N ALA A 12 7.76 10.24 8.01
CA ALA A 12 7.75 11.29 9.04
C ALA A 12 8.51 12.56 8.61
N GLY A 13 9.54 12.43 7.77
CA GLY A 13 10.23 13.52 7.07
C GLY A 13 9.48 14.04 5.83
N ASN A 14 8.25 13.57 5.57
CA ASN A 14 7.43 13.91 4.40
C ASN A 14 8.10 13.56 3.05
N PHE A 15 9.00 12.57 3.03
CA PHE A 15 9.51 12.00 1.79
C PHE A 15 8.42 11.17 1.11
N LYS A 16 8.15 11.47 -0.17
CA LYS A 16 7.10 10.84 -0.97
C LYS A 16 7.73 9.95 -2.03
N ASN A 17 7.80 8.65 -1.74
CA ASN A 17 8.32 7.67 -2.68
C ASN A 17 7.17 6.85 -3.28
N PHE A 18 7.17 6.73 -4.60
CA PHE A 18 6.21 5.87 -5.31
C PHE A 18 6.82 4.48 -5.51
N GLY A 19 6.00 3.44 -5.36
CA GLY A 19 6.42 2.08 -5.67
C GLY A 19 5.25 1.13 -5.88
N GLU A 20 5.58 -0.13 -6.14
CA GLU A 20 4.62 -1.20 -6.30
C GLU A 20 5.07 -2.46 -5.56
N VAL A 21 4.09 -3.21 -5.05
CA VAL A 21 4.29 -4.53 -4.47
C VAL A 21 3.43 -5.55 -5.22
N VAL A 22 3.93 -6.76 -5.38
CA VAL A 22 3.18 -7.89 -5.95
C VAL A 22 2.99 -8.95 -4.87
N PHE A 23 1.75 -9.37 -4.64
CA PHE A 23 1.42 -10.38 -3.65
C PHE A 23 0.35 -11.35 -4.16
N ALA A 24 0.30 -12.54 -3.56
CA ALA A 24 -0.70 -13.55 -3.89
C ALA A 24 -2.09 -13.15 -3.37
N ASN A 25 -3.13 -13.42 -4.14
CA ASN A 25 -4.52 -13.29 -3.71
C ASN A 25 -5.16 -14.68 -3.55
N PRO A 26 -4.87 -15.43 -2.46
CA PRO A 26 -5.33 -16.80 -2.29
C PRO A 26 -6.85 -16.91 -2.16
N ASN A 27 -7.49 -15.88 -1.60
CA ASN A 27 -8.93 -15.83 -1.40
C ASN A 27 -9.69 -15.29 -2.63
N ASN A 28 -8.97 -15.00 -3.72
CA ASN A 28 -9.52 -14.47 -4.97
C ASN A 28 -10.44 -13.26 -4.78
N LEU A 29 -10.09 -12.38 -3.84
CA LEU A 29 -10.85 -11.17 -3.54
C LEU A 29 -10.93 -10.25 -4.77
N PRO A 30 -12.11 -9.65 -5.06
CA PRO A 30 -12.25 -8.64 -6.10
C PRO A 30 -11.37 -7.41 -5.82
N LEU A 31 -10.84 -6.79 -6.89
CA LEU A 31 -10.02 -5.57 -6.75
C LEU A 31 -10.81 -4.41 -6.11
N GLU A 32 -12.12 -4.36 -6.32
CA GLU A 32 -13.01 -3.39 -5.70
C GLU A 32 -13.08 -3.56 -4.17
N GLU A 33 -13.11 -4.80 -3.69
CA GLU A 33 -13.13 -5.09 -2.26
C GLU A 33 -11.80 -4.70 -1.60
N LEU A 34 -10.68 -5.03 -2.24
CA LEU A 34 -9.35 -4.60 -1.77
C LEU A 34 -9.24 -3.07 -1.72
N SER A 35 -9.76 -2.40 -2.76
CA SER A 35 -9.83 -0.95 -2.81
C SER A 35 -10.70 -0.37 -1.70
N ALA A 36 -11.83 -1.01 -1.39
CA ALA A 36 -12.73 -0.60 -0.31
C ALA A 36 -12.07 -0.78 1.07
N LYS A 37 -11.39 -1.89 1.31
CA LYS A 37 -10.64 -2.16 2.54
C LYS A 37 -9.59 -1.09 2.81
N VAL A 38 -8.75 -0.78 1.81
CA VAL A 38 -7.76 0.30 1.95
C VAL A 38 -8.45 1.63 2.21
N LYS A 39 -9.55 1.95 1.51
CA LYS A 39 -10.30 3.21 1.72
C LYS A 39 -10.91 3.32 3.12
N GLN A 40 -11.39 2.22 3.70
CA GLN A 40 -11.98 2.21 5.04
C GLN A 40 -10.92 2.33 6.15
N ALA A 41 -9.71 1.84 5.90
CA ALA A 41 -8.59 1.90 6.84
C ALA A 41 -7.83 3.23 6.80
N LEU A 42 -8.34 4.25 6.09
CA LEU A 42 -7.68 5.53 5.98
C LEU A 42 -7.86 6.38 7.24
N LEU A 43 -6.76 6.70 7.91
CA LEU A 43 -6.65 7.78 8.88
C LEU A 43 -6.74 9.13 8.18
N ASP A 44 -7.62 9.99 8.66
CA ASP A 44 -7.94 11.31 8.09
C ASP A 44 -8.24 11.28 6.58
N GLY A 45 -8.69 10.13 6.06
CA GLY A 45 -8.90 9.94 4.63
C GLY A 45 -7.61 10.01 3.80
N MET A 46 -6.44 10.05 4.44
CA MET A 46 -5.15 10.34 3.83
C MET A 46 -4.08 9.30 4.11
N PHE A 47 -4.15 8.52 5.19
CA PHE A 47 -3.05 7.60 5.51
C PHE A 47 -3.53 6.21 5.86
N PHE A 48 -2.80 5.16 5.49
CA PHE A 48 -3.09 3.82 5.97
C PHE A 48 -1.80 3.10 6.38
N ASP A 49 -1.97 2.06 7.18
CA ASP A 49 -0.92 1.14 7.59
C ASP A 49 -0.99 -0.09 6.65
N ALA A 50 0.12 -0.40 5.98
CA ALA A 50 0.18 -1.51 5.01
C ALA A 50 -0.14 -2.85 5.68
N TYR A 51 0.41 -3.05 6.87
CA TYR A 51 0.20 -4.24 7.68
C TYR A 51 -1.26 -4.34 8.12
N ALA A 52 -1.87 -3.23 8.56
CA ALA A 52 -3.28 -3.22 8.97
C ALA A 52 -4.26 -3.56 7.83
N VAL A 53 -3.92 -3.21 6.57
CA VAL A 53 -4.73 -3.55 5.40
C VAL A 53 -4.32 -4.86 4.73
N GLY A 54 -3.29 -5.55 5.25
CA GLY A 54 -2.82 -6.84 4.76
C GLY A 54 -2.09 -6.79 3.42
N VAL A 55 -1.40 -5.69 3.12
CA VAL A 55 -0.54 -5.56 1.92
C VAL A 55 0.92 -5.39 2.31
N PRO A 56 1.88 -5.84 1.47
CA PRO A 56 3.30 -5.64 1.76
C PRO A 56 3.70 -4.16 1.84
N GLU A 57 4.60 -3.84 2.78
CA GLU A 57 5.28 -2.54 2.87
C GLU A 57 6.27 -2.34 1.71
N LEU A 58 6.44 -1.08 1.29
CA LEU A 58 7.47 -0.65 0.36
C LEU A 58 8.73 -0.37 1.19
N PHE A 59 9.83 -0.97 0.79
CA PHE A 59 11.14 -0.73 1.39
C PHE A 59 12.01 0.01 0.39
N PHE A 60 12.71 1.06 0.86
CA PHE A 60 13.65 1.84 0.06
C PHE A 60 15.03 1.77 0.73
N ASP A 61 16.09 1.51 -0.04
CA ASP A 61 17.43 1.22 0.45
C ASP A 61 18.06 2.36 1.28
N ASP A 62 17.60 3.60 1.11
CA ASP A 62 18.11 4.77 1.83
C ASP A 62 17.62 4.89 3.28
N TYR A 63 16.65 4.09 3.72
CA TYR A 63 16.07 4.19 5.07
C TYR A 63 16.85 3.38 6.11
N ARG A 64 17.92 3.99 6.63
CA ARG A 64 18.58 3.57 7.87
C ARG A 64 17.72 3.92 9.09
N GLY A 65 16.69 3.12 9.34
CA GLY A 65 16.11 2.96 10.66
C GLY A 65 14.71 3.55 10.86
N LYS A 66 13.83 2.63 11.28
CA LYS A 66 12.46 2.80 11.80
C LYS A 66 11.37 2.95 10.74
N SER A 67 10.77 1.82 10.39
CA SER A 67 9.38 1.75 9.92
C SER A 67 8.50 2.37 11.01
N SER A 68 8.11 3.63 10.82
CA SER A 68 7.01 4.24 11.56
C SER A 68 5.74 3.57 11.04
N ARG A 69 4.99 2.89 11.92
CA ARG A 69 3.79 2.08 11.59
C ARG A 69 2.70 2.80 10.76
N LEU A 70 2.83 4.10 10.56
CA LEU A 70 1.98 4.91 9.69
C LEU A 70 2.86 5.56 8.64
N THR A 71 2.79 5.09 7.39
CA THR A 71 3.77 5.50 6.36
C THR A 71 3.23 5.57 4.95
N MET A 72 1.92 5.58 4.71
CA MET A 72 1.39 5.56 3.34
C MET A 72 0.42 6.70 3.13
N CYS A 73 0.59 7.48 2.05
CA CYS A 73 -0.30 8.58 1.70
C CYS A 73 -1.34 8.14 0.67
N LYS A 74 -2.56 8.63 0.83
CA LYS A 74 -3.59 8.67 -0.17
C LYS A 74 -3.48 10.00 -0.88
N LYS A 75 -3.08 9.94 -2.14
CA LYS A 75 -3.31 11.03 -3.07
C LYS A 75 -3.55 10.43 -4.44
N GLN A 76 -4.77 9.92 -4.68
CA GLN A 76 -5.26 9.60 -6.02
C GLN A 76 -4.51 8.55 -6.87
N GLN A 77 -3.44 7.89 -6.38
CA GLN A 77 -2.59 7.00 -7.20
C GLN A 77 -2.57 5.54 -6.75
N ASN A 78 -3.27 5.18 -5.67
CA ASN A 78 -3.32 3.80 -5.18
C ASN A 78 -4.11 2.94 -6.16
N LYS A 79 -3.47 1.96 -6.79
CA LYS A 79 -4.08 1.16 -7.85
C LYS A 79 -3.76 -0.32 -7.66
N PHE A 80 -4.82 -1.12 -7.59
CA PHE A 80 -4.74 -2.57 -7.66
C PHE A 80 -4.89 -3.02 -9.11
N GLN A 81 -4.08 -3.97 -9.53
CA GLN A 81 -4.15 -4.61 -10.85
C GLN A 81 -3.87 -6.10 -10.70
N THR A 82 -4.58 -6.93 -11.45
CA THR A 82 -4.23 -8.35 -11.59
C THR A 82 -3.01 -8.46 -12.48
N VAL A 83 -2.04 -9.30 -12.10
CA VAL A 83 -0.88 -9.62 -12.93
C VAL A 83 -0.84 -11.11 -13.21
N LEU A 84 -0.54 -11.46 -14.47
CA LEU A 84 -0.23 -12.84 -14.85
C LEU A 84 1.16 -13.17 -14.30
N ALA A 85 1.28 -14.32 -13.65
CA ALA A 85 2.56 -14.89 -13.25
C ALA A 85 3.23 -15.55 -14.45
#